data_AF-A0A1A8GGK9-F1
#
_entry.id   AF-A0A1A8GGK9-F1
#
_cell.length_a   1.000
_cell.length_b   1.000
_cell.length_c   1.000
_cell.angle_alpha   90.00
_cell.angle_beta   90.00
_cell.angle_gamma   90.00
#
_symmetry.space_group_name_H-M   'P 1'
#
loop_
_entity.id
_entity.type
_entity.pdbx_description
1 polymer ?
#
loop_
_entity_poly.entity_id
_entity_poly.type
_entity_poly.pdbx_seq_one_letter_code
_entity_poly.pdbx_strand_id
1 'polypeptide(L)'
;EEDEEEDDLSGTKVRAPYRTTWGTLEYHNAMVVGAEPAADGEEAQVRVLYIYPTQKSMKPCPFYLEDKCRFLDNCRFSHGEVVFVSELRDFLECDLGNLEEGSSCLARHEDGIWYPAKIKELDSGFYTVKFDSLLMKDAVVEADGIIPPLREDDPLSSDSDSEEPGDGEAVGYAKVLDSATESTLASSSANFGGWEAHTRGIGSKLMLKMGYEYGKGLGKMQEGRVEPVMAVVLPKGKSLDECAELTQRRTQNKAAKDGTQAARPKRRRKPRVAGKRQTVFDFLNHKLGDKCTDPAEGGAAAPSAATGVEAYRAGRNAKRSLNVKLFQAAERVAQTEREIQKLSESLSRQTGRDASRVKQLEEKLSGARRLLAQQKAQELSIQSEHRKADTHKKMTEF
;
A
#
# COMPACT_ATOMS: atom_id res chain seq x y z
N GLU A 1 52.76 28.49 -2.65
CA GLU A 1 51.83 29.63 -2.79
C GLU A 1 50.54 29.17 -3.46
N GLU A 2 50.57 28.36 -4.52
CA GLU A 2 49.35 27.74 -5.09
C GLU A 2 48.68 26.70 -4.17
N ASP A 3 49.44 25.91 -3.40
CA ASP A 3 48.88 24.92 -2.46
C ASP A 3 48.14 25.53 -1.24
N GLU A 4 48.37 26.81 -0.92
CA GLU A 4 47.72 27.47 0.22
C GLU A 4 46.34 28.08 -0.13
N GLU A 5 46.06 28.33 -1.41
CA GLU A 5 44.76 28.85 -1.89
C GLU A 5 43.76 27.72 -2.23
N GLU A 6 44.23 26.50 -2.55
CA GLU A 6 43.35 25.34 -2.80
C GLU A 6 42.67 24.80 -1.53
N ASP A 7 43.31 24.98 -0.37
CA ASP A 7 42.77 24.58 0.94
C ASP A 7 41.63 25.49 1.42
N ASP A 8 41.54 26.75 0.94
CA ASP A 8 40.54 27.73 1.38
C ASP A 8 39.10 27.40 0.93
N LEU A 9 38.94 26.63 -0.15
CA LEU A 9 37.62 26.18 -0.63
C LEU A 9 37.18 24.86 0.01
N SER A 10 38.13 24.10 0.56
CA SER A 10 37.86 22.83 1.23
C SER A 10 36.96 23.04 2.46
N GLY A 11 35.99 22.15 2.67
CA GLY A 11 35.03 22.25 3.77
C GLY A 11 33.84 23.19 3.53
N THR A 12 33.80 23.91 2.40
CA THR A 12 32.65 24.76 2.06
C THR A 12 31.40 23.91 1.82
N LYS A 13 30.31 24.24 2.52
CA LYS A 13 29.01 23.61 2.34
C LYS A 13 28.29 24.25 1.15
N VAL A 14 27.90 23.44 0.19
CA VAL A 14 27.26 23.85 -1.07
C VAL A 14 26.13 22.90 -1.41
N ARG A 15 25.40 23.20 -2.48
CA ARG A 15 24.44 22.28 -3.08
C ARG A 15 24.87 21.96 -4.50
N ALA A 16 25.10 20.67 -4.77
CA ALA A 16 25.69 20.19 -6.00
C ALA A 16 24.71 19.33 -6.82
N PRO A 17 24.84 19.34 -8.15
CA PRO A 17 24.04 18.48 -9.03
C PRO A 17 24.49 17.02 -8.94
N TYR A 18 23.55 16.14 -8.63
CA TYR A 18 23.69 14.69 -8.70
C TYR A 18 22.90 14.13 -9.88
N ARG A 19 23.58 13.32 -10.70
CA ARG A 19 22.95 12.60 -11.81
C ARG A 19 22.69 11.17 -11.39
N THR A 20 21.42 10.80 -11.27
CA THR A 20 21.05 9.40 -11.05
C THR A 20 21.33 8.56 -12.31
N THR A 21 21.46 7.25 -12.14
CA THR A 21 21.70 6.30 -13.24
C THR A 21 20.60 6.32 -14.31
N TRP A 22 19.40 6.78 -13.96
CA TRP A 22 18.26 6.96 -14.87
C TRP A 22 18.22 8.34 -15.55
N GLY A 23 19.23 9.19 -15.34
CA GLY A 23 19.41 10.47 -16.03
C GLY A 23 18.67 11.67 -15.40
N THR A 24 18.08 11.51 -14.22
CA THR A 24 17.45 12.65 -13.51
C THR A 24 18.53 13.46 -12.81
N LEU A 25 18.53 14.78 -13.05
CA LEU A 25 19.41 15.75 -12.39
C LEU A 25 18.72 16.28 -11.13
N GLU A 26 19.31 16.04 -9.96
CA GLU A 26 18.79 16.49 -8.67
C GLU A 26 19.87 17.25 -7.92
N TYR A 27 19.51 18.30 -7.20
CA TYR A 27 20.48 19.08 -6.43
C TYR A 27 20.44 18.66 -4.95
N HIS A 28 21.58 18.19 -4.44
CA HIS A 28 21.73 17.68 -3.08
C HIS A 28 22.78 18.47 -2.30
N ASN A 29 22.61 18.58 -0.98
CA ASN A 29 23.58 19.24 -0.12
C ASN A 29 24.89 18.44 -0.09
N ALA A 30 25.99 19.14 -0.32
CA ALA A 30 27.32 18.58 -0.48
C ALA A 30 28.38 19.48 0.19
N MET A 31 29.57 18.94 0.34
CA MET A 31 30.74 19.63 0.88
C MET A 31 31.87 19.53 -0.12
N VAL A 32 32.54 20.66 -0.39
CA VAL A 32 33.73 20.71 -1.24
C VAL A 32 34.90 20.07 -0.49
N VAL A 33 35.59 19.13 -1.14
CA VAL A 33 36.76 18.45 -0.57
C VAL A 33 38.06 19.05 -1.06
N GLY A 34 38.08 19.51 -2.32
CA GLY A 34 39.24 20.16 -2.93
C GLY A 34 38.92 20.61 -4.35
N ALA A 35 39.73 21.53 -4.87
CA ALA A 35 39.73 21.89 -6.28
C ALA A 35 40.29 20.73 -7.11
N GLU A 36 39.74 20.52 -8.30
CA GLU A 36 40.33 19.61 -9.28
C GLU A 36 41.11 20.43 -10.30
N PRO A 37 42.35 20.04 -10.65
CA PRO A 37 43.17 20.77 -11.60
C PRO A 37 42.49 20.76 -12.97
N ALA A 38 41.94 21.90 -13.37
CA ALA A 38 41.36 22.10 -14.70
C ALA A 38 42.50 22.22 -15.73
N ALA A 39 42.31 21.64 -16.92
CA ALA A 39 43.23 21.86 -18.03
C ALA A 39 43.16 23.34 -18.47
N ASP A 40 44.30 23.89 -18.92
CA ASP A 40 44.43 25.31 -19.32
C ASP A 40 43.26 25.79 -20.19
N GLY A 41 42.41 26.66 -19.62
CA GLY A 41 41.27 27.29 -20.30
C GLY A 41 39.88 26.71 -19.98
N GLU A 42 39.78 25.68 -19.13
CA GLU A 42 38.49 25.14 -18.67
C GLU A 42 38.00 25.84 -17.38
N GLU A 43 36.68 25.87 -17.17
CA GLU A 43 36.08 26.44 -15.96
C GLU A 43 36.55 25.68 -14.71
N ALA A 44 36.76 26.41 -13.60
CA ALA A 44 37.18 25.83 -12.33
C ALA A 44 36.22 24.72 -11.89
N GLN A 45 36.78 23.56 -11.58
CA GLN A 45 36.05 22.38 -11.12
C GLN A 45 36.42 22.06 -9.69
N VAL A 46 35.44 21.60 -8.93
CA VAL A 46 35.64 21.17 -7.55
C VAL A 46 35.07 19.79 -7.33
N ARG A 47 35.70 19.04 -6.45
CA ARG A 47 35.24 17.73 -6.01
C ARG A 47 34.34 17.89 -4.80
N VAL A 48 33.14 17.33 -4.88
CA VAL A 48 32.12 17.43 -3.82
C VAL A 48 31.71 16.07 -3.28
N LEU A 49 31.48 16.00 -1.96
CA LEU A 49 30.89 14.85 -1.27
C LEU A 49 29.52 15.19 -0.72
N TYR A 50 28.54 14.31 -0.95
CA TYR A 50 27.16 14.51 -0.49
C TYR A 50 27.04 14.29 1.01
N ILE A 51 26.43 15.26 1.70
CA ILE A 51 26.27 15.26 3.16
C ILE A 51 25.15 14.29 3.58
N TYR A 52 24.09 14.21 2.78
CA TYR A 52 22.92 13.36 3.03
C TYR A 52 22.80 12.26 1.97
N PRO A 53 23.63 11.20 2.03
CA PRO A 53 23.57 10.13 1.04
C PRO A 53 22.26 9.36 1.14
N THR A 54 21.43 9.42 0.11
CA THR A 54 20.18 8.64 -0.01
C THR A 54 20.40 7.28 -0.70
N GLN A 55 21.55 7.12 -1.36
CA GLN A 55 21.94 5.90 -2.05
C GLN A 55 23.31 5.42 -1.55
N LYS A 56 23.53 4.10 -1.58
CA LYS A 56 24.82 3.52 -1.18
C LYS A 56 25.99 4.00 -2.05
N SER A 57 25.72 4.36 -3.30
CA SER A 57 26.70 4.95 -4.23
C SER A 57 27.08 6.38 -3.88
N MET A 58 26.25 7.12 -3.13
CA MET A 58 26.54 8.50 -2.69
C MET A 58 27.34 8.53 -1.39
N LYS A 59 27.38 7.42 -0.65
CA LYS A 59 28.07 7.34 0.65
C LYS A 59 29.58 7.54 0.45
N PRO A 60 30.22 8.51 1.13
CA PRO A 60 31.65 8.76 0.99
C PRO A 60 32.47 7.54 1.44
N CYS A 61 33.56 7.25 0.72
CA CYS A 61 34.49 6.19 1.05
C CYS A 61 35.40 6.60 2.22
N PRO A 62 35.36 5.89 3.37
CA PRO A 62 36.23 6.22 4.52
C PRO A 62 37.72 6.12 4.17
N PHE A 63 38.10 5.14 3.35
CA PHE A 63 39.50 4.96 2.93
C PHE A 63 39.97 6.02 1.94
N TYR A 64 39.06 6.64 1.18
CA TYR A 64 39.40 7.73 0.27
C TYR A 64 39.70 9.01 1.05
N LEU A 65 38.90 9.29 2.08
CA LEU A 65 39.13 10.41 3.00
C LEU A 65 40.47 10.31 3.76
N GLU A 66 41.05 9.11 3.85
CA GLU A 66 42.37 8.87 4.44
C GLU A 66 43.48 8.65 3.40
N ASP A 67 43.22 8.88 2.10
CA ASP A 67 44.14 8.65 0.98
C ASP A 67 44.70 7.21 0.87
N LYS A 68 43.95 6.23 1.38
CA LYS A 68 44.32 4.80 1.40
C LYS A 68 43.51 3.96 0.42
N CYS A 69 42.57 4.55 -0.31
CA CYS A 69 41.72 3.80 -1.23
C CYS A 69 42.46 3.43 -2.51
N ARG A 70 42.49 2.13 -2.83
CA ARG A 70 43.15 1.59 -4.05
C ARG A 70 42.24 1.49 -5.26
N PHE A 71 40.94 1.72 -5.08
CA PHE A 71 39.93 1.36 -6.08
C PHE A 71 39.49 2.52 -6.99
N LEU A 72 40.02 3.74 -6.80
CA LEU A 72 39.71 4.95 -7.60
C LEU A 72 38.21 4.97 -7.99
N ASP A 73 37.88 5.02 -9.27
CA ASP A 73 36.49 5.13 -9.75
C ASP A 73 35.65 3.83 -9.62
N ASN A 74 36.28 2.69 -9.34
CA ASN A 74 35.61 1.39 -9.15
C ASN A 74 35.34 1.08 -7.67
N CYS A 75 35.47 2.06 -6.79
CA CYS A 75 35.21 1.88 -5.38
C CYS A 75 33.72 1.58 -5.09
N ARG A 76 33.46 0.80 -4.04
CA ARG A 76 32.08 0.49 -3.62
C ARG A 76 31.34 1.70 -3.05
N PHE A 77 32.09 2.71 -2.61
CA PHE A 77 31.65 3.95 -1.99
C PHE A 77 32.11 5.13 -2.84
N SER A 78 31.46 6.28 -2.71
CA SER A 78 31.75 7.48 -3.48
C SER A 78 33.12 8.08 -3.13
N HIS A 79 33.87 8.47 -4.15
CA HIS A 79 35.03 9.37 -4.03
C HIS A 79 34.64 10.84 -4.33
N GLY A 80 33.35 11.13 -4.34
CA GLY A 80 32.81 12.43 -4.74
C GLY A 80 32.61 12.55 -6.23
N GLU A 81 31.86 13.58 -6.59
CA GLU A 81 31.57 13.98 -7.97
C GLU A 81 32.38 15.24 -8.27
N VAL A 82 32.92 15.35 -9.49
CA VAL A 82 33.58 16.57 -9.95
C VAL A 82 32.54 17.43 -10.66
N VAL A 83 32.33 18.65 -10.18
CA VAL A 83 31.31 19.58 -10.68
C VAL A 83 31.93 20.94 -10.94
N PHE A 84 31.38 21.67 -11.90
CA PHE A 84 31.82 23.04 -12.18
C PHE A 84 31.38 23.97 -11.05
N VAL A 85 32.22 24.94 -10.70
CA VAL A 85 31.86 25.98 -9.71
C VAL A 85 30.60 26.74 -10.15
N SER A 86 30.40 26.91 -11.46
CA SER A 86 29.21 27.51 -12.07
C SER A 86 27.89 26.75 -11.81
N GLU A 87 27.95 25.44 -11.54
CA GLU A 87 26.79 24.59 -11.29
C GLU A 87 26.42 24.50 -9.80
N LEU A 88 27.29 24.98 -8.92
CA LEU A 88 27.04 24.98 -7.48
C LEU A 88 25.95 25.99 -7.11
N ARG A 89 25.21 25.65 -6.06
CA ARG A 89 24.21 26.52 -5.44
C ARG A 89 24.48 26.67 -3.95
N ASP A 90 23.84 27.66 -3.35
CA ASP A 90 23.91 27.89 -1.92
C ASP A 90 23.39 26.68 -1.13
N PHE A 91 24.03 26.43 0.01
CA PHE A 91 23.64 25.36 0.93
C PHE A 91 22.24 25.64 1.50
N LEU A 92 21.38 24.63 1.47
CA LEU A 92 20.05 24.73 2.06
C LEU A 92 20.11 24.24 3.51
N GLU A 93 20.03 25.17 4.45
CA GLU A 93 19.86 24.85 5.87
C GLU A 93 18.45 24.32 6.11
N CYS A 94 18.35 23.23 6.88
CA CYS A 94 17.08 22.59 7.16
C CYS A 94 16.45 23.20 8.42
N ASP A 95 15.36 23.94 8.26
CA ASP A 95 14.57 24.43 9.38
C ASP A 95 13.74 23.30 9.99
N LEU A 96 14.09 22.89 11.21
CA LEU A 96 13.37 21.85 11.96
C LEU A 96 12.09 22.38 12.62
N GLY A 97 11.80 23.68 12.51
CA GLY A 97 10.65 24.32 13.16
C GLY A 97 9.28 23.87 12.67
N ASN A 98 9.21 23.26 11.48
CA ASN A 98 7.96 22.79 10.87
C ASN A 98 7.71 21.28 11.05
N LEU A 99 8.60 20.57 11.75
CA LEU A 99 8.48 19.13 11.94
C LEU A 99 7.64 18.83 13.19
N GLU A 100 6.51 18.18 12.99
CA GLU A 100 5.58 17.75 14.03
C GLU A 100 5.39 16.22 14.02
N GLU A 101 4.70 15.69 15.03
CA GLU A 101 4.33 14.28 15.07
C GLU A 101 3.47 13.93 13.85
N GLY A 102 3.88 12.92 13.09
CA GLY A 102 3.25 12.51 11.85
C GLY A 102 3.83 13.13 10.57
N SER A 103 4.70 14.14 10.67
CA SER A 103 5.37 14.73 9.50
C SER A 103 6.26 13.72 8.80
N SER A 104 6.26 13.76 7.46
CA SER A 104 7.23 13.04 6.63
C SER A 104 8.60 13.70 6.74
N CYS A 105 9.66 12.91 6.82
CA CYS A 105 11.05 13.36 6.94
C CYS A 105 12.00 12.33 6.31
N LEU A 106 13.24 12.72 6.04
CA LEU A 106 14.33 11.77 5.83
C LEU A 106 15.10 11.62 7.14
N ALA A 107 15.35 10.38 7.54
CA ALA A 107 16.10 10.07 8.76
C ALA A 107 17.34 9.23 8.46
N ARG A 108 18.43 9.51 9.18
CA ARG A 108 19.69 8.77 9.09
C ARG A 108 19.56 7.43 9.80
N HIS A 109 19.82 6.35 9.07
CA HIS A 109 19.83 4.99 9.62
C HIS A 109 21.26 4.56 10.04
N GLU A 110 21.40 3.43 10.75
CA GLU A 110 22.68 2.90 11.28
C GLU A 110 23.75 2.66 10.20
N ASP A 111 23.33 2.42 8.97
CA ASP A 111 24.20 2.25 7.82
C ASP A 111 24.72 3.58 7.24
N GLY A 112 24.34 4.71 7.83
CA GLY A 112 24.74 6.05 7.42
C GLY A 112 24.07 6.53 6.13
N ILE A 113 22.94 5.90 5.74
CA ILE A 113 22.13 6.31 4.60
C ILE A 113 20.84 6.96 5.12
N TRP A 114 20.33 7.94 4.39
CA TRP A 114 19.13 8.68 4.71
C TRP A 114 17.92 8.07 4.01
N TYR A 115 16.90 7.70 4.78
CA TYR A 115 15.71 7.02 4.28
C TYR A 115 14.43 7.79 4.62
N PRO A 116 13.39 7.68 3.77
CA PRO A 116 12.09 8.27 4.06
C PRO A 116 11.45 7.60 5.27
N ALA A 117 10.98 8.44 6.18
CA ALA A 117 10.40 8.06 7.45
C ALA A 117 9.32 9.07 7.87
N LYS A 118 8.54 8.70 8.88
CA LYS A 118 7.57 9.58 9.54
C LYS A 118 7.91 9.75 11.00
N ILE A 119 7.81 10.97 11.52
CA ILE A 119 8.03 11.24 12.93
C ILE A 119 6.85 10.65 13.72
N LYS A 120 7.16 9.87 14.74
CA LYS A 120 6.17 9.23 15.61
C LYS A 120 5.99 10.02 16.90
N GLU A 121 7.11 10.37 17.55
CA GLU A 121 7.17 11.04 18.85
C GLU A 121 8.35 12.03 18.85
N LEU A 122 8.16 13.20 19.47
CA LEU A 122 9.23 14.18 19.72
C LEU A 122 9.47 14.32 21.23
N ASP A 123 10.64 13.90 21.69
CA ASP A 123 11.05 13.98 23.09
C ASP A 123 12.27 14.89 23.25
N SER A 124 12.06 16.15 23.62
CA SER A 124 13.10 17.09 24.09
C SER A 124 14.43 17.09 23.29
N GLY A 125 14.36 17.02 21.95
CA GLY A 125 15.52 17.00 21.05
C GLY A 125 15.84 15.64 20.40
N PHE A 126 15.13 14.58 20.79
CA PHE A 126 15.15 13.27 20.14
C PHE A 126 13.86 13.04 19.35
N TYR A 127 14.02 12.57 18.11
CA TYR A 127 12.94 12.26 17.20
C TYR A 127 12.85 10.74 17.05
N THR A 128 11.72 10.16 17.48
CA THR A 128 11.43 8.75 17.20
C THR A 128 10.79 8.67 15.82
N VAL A 129 11.48 8.06 14.88
CA VAL A 129 11.03 7.95 13.49
C VAL A 129 10.67 6.51 13.13
N LYS A 130 9.63 6.38 12.33
CA LYS A 130 9.21 5.12 11.71
C LYS A 130 9.53 5.17 10.23
N PHE A 131 10.44 4.32 9.77
CA PHE A 131 10.78 4.24 8.36
C PHE A 131 9.62 3.69 7.52
N ASP A 132 9.52 4.14 6.26
CA ASP A 132 8.49 3.66 5.32
C ASP A 132 8.74 2.20 4.90
N SER A 133 10.01 1.78 4.89
CA SER A 133 10.35 0.38 4.61
C SER A 133 10.04 -0.49 5.83
N LEU A 134 9.13 -1.44 5.65
CA LEU A 134 8.75 -2.43 6.67
C LEU A 134 9.89 -3.35 7.13
N LEU A 135 11.03 -3.33 6.41
CA LEU A 135 12.22 -4.10 6.75
C LEU A 135 13.10 -3.38 7.79
N MET A 136 12.92 -2.07 7.94
CA MET A 136 13.69 -1.24 8.86
C MET A 136 12.90 -1.07 10.17
N LYS A 137 13.62 -1.10 11.30
CA LYS A 137 13.03 -0.90 12.62
C LYS A 137 12.94 0.59 12.93
N ASP A 138 11.99 0.97 13.77
CA ASP A 138 11.90 2.33 14.32
C ASP A 138 13.23 2.72 14.97
N ALA A 139 13.66 3.97 14.73
CA ALA A 139 14.92 4.50 15.22
C ALA A 139 14.69 5.81 15.98
N VAL A 140 15.50 6.05 16.99
CA VAL A 140 15.56 7.32 17.72
C VAL A 140 16.77 8.07 17.19
N VAL A 141 16.53 9.24 16.59
CA VAL A 141 17.57 10.09 16.00
C VAL A 141 17.56 11.46 16.64
N GLU A 142 18.73 12.09 16.71
CA GLU A 142 18.88 13.49 17.13
C GLU A 142 18.50 14.44 15.99
N ALA A 143 18.45 15.75 16.28
CA ALA A 143 18.21 16.80 15.29
C ALA A 143 19.14 16.73 14.06
N ASP A 144 20.40 16.32 14.25
CA ASP A 144 21.37 16.16 13.15
C ASP A 144 21.08 14.93 12.25
N GLY A 145 20.21 14.04 12.71
CA GLY A 145 19.82 12.80 12.03
C GLY A 145 18.49 12.88 11.31
N ILE A 146 17.86 14.07 11.25
CA ILE A 146 16.57 14.27 10.60
C ILE A 146 16.61 15.50 9.68
N ILE A 147 16.04 15.37 8.49
CA ILE A 147 15.86 16.50 7.56
C ILE A 147 14.44 16.45 6.99
N PRO A 148 13.82 17.61 6.69
CA PRO A 148 12.57 17.67 5.95
C PRO A 148 12.67 16.93 4.61
N PRO A 149 11.54 16.50 4.03
CA PRO A 149 11.54 15.79 2.77
C PRO A 149 12.09 16.72 1.68
N LEU A 150 13.06 16.24 0.91
CA LEU A 150 13.70 17.00 -0.18
C LEU A 150 12.74 17.33 -1.35
N ARG A 151 11.46 16.92 -1.24
CA ARG A 151 10.37 17.18 -2.19
C ARG A 151 9.14 17.63 -1.40
N GLU A 152 8.69 18.86 -1.63
CA GLU A 152 7.43 19.39 -1.09
C GLU A 152 6.20 18.78 -1.79
N ASP A 153 6.39 18.10 -2.93
CA ASP A 153 5.32 17.59 -3.80
C ASP A 153 5.22 16.05 -3.84
N ASP A 154 5.19 15.39 -2.69
CA ASP A 154 4.58 14.05 -2.62
C ASP A 154 3.26 14.16 -1.84
N PRO A 155 2.15 14.56 -2.50
CA PRO A 155 0.83 14.48 -1.91
C PRO A 155 0.45 13.00 -1.77
N LEU A 156 0.91 12.38 -0.70
CA LEU A 156 0.34 11.13 -0.20
C LEU A 156 -1.04 11.45 0.40
N SER A 157 -2.03 11.49 -0.50
CA SER A 157 -3.41 11.02 -0.32
C SER A 157 -3.83 10.78 1.14
N SER A 158 -4.25 11.85 1.82
CA SER A 158 -4.98 11.79 3.09
C SER A 158 -6.28 12.58 2.93
N ASP A 159 -7.32 11.92 2.42
CA ASP A 159 -8.69 12.45 2.41
C ASP A 159 -9.19 12.57 3.85
N SER A 160 -9.16 13.78 4.40
CA SER A 160 -9.85 14.14 5.64
C SER A 160 -10.69 15.39 5.35
N ASP A 161 -11.92 15.18 4.88
CA ASP A 161 -12.90 16.25 4.73
C ASP A 161 -13.73 16.35 6.02
N SER A 162 -13.54 17.46 6.73
CA SER A 162 -14.41 17.93 7.82
C SER A 162 -15.31 19.04 7.28
N GLU A 163 -16.60 18.92 7.56
CA GLU A 163 -17.67 19.84 7.17
C GLU A 163 -17.54 21.21 7.88
N GLU A 164 -17.81 22.31 7.15
CA GLU A 164 -18.74 23.43 7.49
C GLU A 164 -18.35 24.80 6.87
N PRO A 165 -19.33 25.75 6.71
CA PRO A 165 -19.42 26.70 5.60
C PRO A 165 -19.06 28.15 5.98
N GLY A 166 -18.92 29.01 4.97
CA GLY A 166 -18.86 30.46 5.17
C GLY A 166 -18.53 31.26 3.90
N ASP A 167 -19.57 31.82 3.30
CA ASP A 167 -19.72 32.77 2.19
C ASP A 167 -18.64 33.88 1.98
N GLY A 168 -18.41 34.29 0.71
CA GLY A 168 -17.62 35.52 0.41
C GLY A 168 -16.88 35.65 -0.94
N GLU A 169 -17.59 35.53 -2.08
CA GLU A 169 -17.36 36.25 -3.37
C GLU A 169 -16.11 36.01 -4.28
N ALA A 170 -16.36 35.23 -5.34
CA ALA A 170 -16.02 35.39 -6.78
C ALA A 170 -14.56 35.46 -7.31
N VAL A 171 -14.10 34.37 -7.95
CA VAL A 171 -13.85 34.32 -9.42
C VAL A 171 -13.65 32.87 -9.94
N GLY A 172 -14.62 32.37 -10.71
CA GLY A 172 -14.44 31.63 -11.97
C GLY A 172 -13.71 30.29 -12.02
N TYR A 173 -14.21 29.22 -11.37
CA TYR A 173 -13.91 27.84 -11.79
C TYR A 173 -15.17 27.01 -12.03
N ALA A 174 -15.20 26.37 -13.19
CA ALA A 174 -16.34 25.63 -13.73
C ALA A 174 -16.70 24.41 -12.86
N LYS A 175 -17.87 24.50 -12.22
CA LYS A 175 -18.55 23.40 -11.54
C LYS A 175 -19.14 22.46 -12.58
N VAL A 176 -18.75 21.19 -12.61
CA VAL A 176 -19.44 20.15 -13.38
C VAL A 176 -20.06 19.16 -12.40
N LEU A 177 -21.39 19.10 -12.46
CA LEU A 177 -22.24 18.22 -11.67
C LEU A 177 -21.90 16.74 -11.89
N ASP A 178 -21.98 15.99 -10.80
CA ASP A 178 -22.24 14.56 -10.80
C ASP A 178 -23.63 14.29 -11.42
N SER A 179 -23.63 13.65 -12.58
CA SER A 179 -24.81 13.00 -13.14
C SER A 179 -24.38 11.66 -13.71
N ALA A 180 -24.59 10.62 -12.91
CA ALA A 180 -24.56 9.24 -13.32
C ALA A 180 -25.55 9.01 -14.49
N THR A 181 -25.06 9.08 -15.73
CA THR A 181 -25.69 8.46 -16.90
C THR A 181 -24.61 8.12 -17.93
N GLU A 182 -24.64 6.86 -18.38
CA GLU A 182 -23.81 6.28 -19.44
C GLU A 182 -23.58 7.22 -20.63
N SER A 183 -22.40 7.87 -20.75
CA SER A 183 -22.03 8.67 -21.94
C SER A 183 -20.52 8.97 -22.05
N THR A 184 -19.62 8.05 -21.67
CA THR A 184 -18.16 8.25 -21.88
C THR A 184 -17.59 7.55 -23.11
N LEU A 185 -18.44 7.04 -24.01
CA LEU A 185 -18.03 6.45 -25.29
C LEU A 185 -18.01 7.46 -26.46
N ALA A 186 -18.15 8.75 -26.19
CA ALA A 186 -18.17 9.79 -27.23
C ALA A 186 -17.49 11.08 -26.77
N SER A 187 -16.27 11.01 -26.22
CA SER A 187 -15.36 12.15 -26.28
C SER A 187 -14.64 12.10 -27.63
N SER A 188 -15.36 12.66 -28.59
CA SER A 188 -14.96 13.05 -29.94
C SER A 188 -13.45 13.18 -30.16
N SER A 189 -12.98 12.54 -31.22
CA SER A 189 -11.77 12.83 -31.99
C SER A 189 -11.60 14.31 -32.43
N ALA A 190 -12.53 15.20 -32.05
CA ALA A 190 -12.57 16.60 -32.43
C ALA A 190 -11.50 17.49 -31.75
N ASN A 191 -10.89 17.04 -30.63
CA ASN A 191 -9.91 17.84 -29.88
C ASN A 191 -8.50 17.22 -29.84
N PHE A 192 -8.10 16.43 -30.84
CA PHE A 192 -6.70 16.00 -30.97
C PHE A 192 -5.83 17.23 -31.24
N GLY A 193 -4.86 17.50 -30.35
CA GLY A 193 -3.98 18.69 -30.45
C GLY A 193 -4.34 19.86 -29.51
N GLY A 194 -5.25 19.70 -28.54
CA GLY A 194 -5.57 20.76 -27.57
C GLY A 194 -4.37 21.29 -26.76
N TRP A 195 -3.32 20.48 -26.57
CA TRP A 195 -2.07 20.90 -25.92
C TRP A 195 -1.25 21.93 -26.72
N GLU A 196 -1.50 22.07 -28.03
CA GLU A 196 -0.80 23.03 -28.88
C GLU A 196 -1.27 24.46 -28.66
N ALA A 197 -2.42 24.66 -28.02
CA ALA A 197 -2.85 25.97 -27.54
C ALA A 197 -1.86 26.53 -26.49
N HIS A 198 -1.19 25.65 -25.74
CA HIS A 198 -0.26 26.00 -24.68
C HIS A 198 1.22 25.85 -25.07
N THR A 199 1.50 25.26 -26.23
CA THR A 199 2.86 25.05 -26.74
C THR A 199 2.89 25.46 -28.20
N ARG A 200 3.59 26.56 -28.55
CA ARG A 200 3.63 27.32 -29.83
C ARG A 200 3.74 26.49 -31.14
N GLY A 201 2.87 25.50 -31.37
CA GLY A 201 2.87 24.57 -32.49
C GLY A 201 4.12 23.67 -32.63
N ILE A 202 4.94 23.50 -31.58
CA ILE A 202 6.21 22.76 -31.71
C ILE A 202 5.94 21.26 -31.94
N GLY A 203 4.95 20.70 -31.24
CA GLY A 203 4.56 19.29 -31.34
C GLY A 203 4.08 18.91 -32.74
N SER A 204 3.05 19.60 -33.27
CA SER A 204 2.56 19.39 -34.64
C SER A 204 3.64 19.58 -35.69
N LYS A 205 4.47 20.62 -35.55
CA LYS A 205 5.55 20.89 -36.51
C LYS A 205 6.58 19.77 -36.54
N LEU A 206 6.90 19.17 -35.39
CA LEU A 206 7.78 18.01 -35.31
C LEU A 206 7.12 16.77 -35.92
N MET A 207 5.85 16.50 -35.61
CA MET A 207 5.11 15.38 -36.18
C MET A 207 5.03 15.46 -37.70
N LEU A 208 4.72 16.64 -38.26
CA LEU A 208 4.74 16.90 -39.70
C LEU A 208 6.11 16.64 -40.32
N LYS A 209 7.20 17.10 -39.67
CA LYS A 209 8.57 16.86 -40.14
C LYS A 209 8.93 15.37 -40.17
N MET A 210 8.33 14.59 -39.28
CA MET A 210 8.51 13.12 -39.20
C MET A 210 7.52 12.35 -40.09
N GLY A 211 6.73 13.03 -40.93
CA GLY A 211 5.84 12.40 -41.91
C GLY A 211 4.44 12.08 -41.39
N TYR A 212 4.01 12.69 -40.29
CA TYR A 212 2.62 12.58 -39.83
C TYR A 212 1.68 13.40 -40.72
N GLU A 213 0.62 12.76 -41.21
CA GLU A 213 -0.50 13.42 -41.88
C GLU A 213 -1.67 13.58 -40.90
N TYR A 214 -2.23 14.79 -40.81
CA TYR A 214 -3.36 15.08 -39.93
C TYR A 214 -4.51 14.09 -40.14
N GLY A 215 -4.99 13.49 -39.05
CA GLY A 215 -6.08 12.52 -39.07
C GLY A 215 -5.68 11.10 -39.47
N LYS A 216 -4.39 10.82 -39.66
CA LYS A 216 -3.87 9.49 -39.98
C LYS A 216 -2.98 8.93 -38.88
N GLY A 217 -2.62 7.66 -39.01
CA GLY A 217 -1.69 6.98 -38.12
C GLY A 217 -0.25 7.45 -38.31
N LEU A 218 0.54 7.44 -37.25
CA LEU A 218 1.99 7.66 -37.34
C LEU A 218 2.68 6.44 -38.00
N GLY A 219 3.63 6.67 -38.90
CA GLY A 219 4.44 5.61 -39.53
C GLY A 219 4.50 5.71 -41.05
N LYS A 220 5.48 5.02 -41.65
CA LYS A 220 5.78 5.10 -43.11
C LYS A 220 4.58 4.73 -44.01
N MET A 221 3.71 3.83 -43.55
CA MET A 221 2.49 3.44 -44.26
C MET A 221 1.20 3.87 -43.54
N GLN A 222 1.29 4.85 -42.63
CA GLN A 222 0.14 5.39 -41.88
C GLN A 222 -0.57 4.35 -40.99
N GLU A 223 0.16 3.30 -40.59
CA GLU A 223 -0.34 2.15 -39.82
C GLU A 223 -0.53 2.42 -38.33
N GLY A 224 0.01 3.54 -37.84
CA GLY A 224 -0.11 3.91 -36.43
C GLY A 224 -1.55 4.12 -36.00
N ARG A 225 -1.80 4.05 -34.70
CA ARG A 225 -3.15 4.24 -34.18
C ARG A 225 -3.57 5.70 -34.33
N VAL A 226 -4.70 5.93 -34.99
CA VAL A 226 -5.28 7.27 -35.21
C VAL A 226 -5.86 7.83 -33.91
N GLU A 227 -6.41 6.95 -33.07
CA GLU A 227 -7.07 7.35 -31.82
C GLU A 227 -6.10 7.33 -30.62
N PRO A 228 -6.13 8.37 -29.76
CA PRO A 228 -5.37 8.42 -28.52
C PRO A 228 -5.60 7.18 -27.62
N VAL A 229 -4.58 6.79 -26.84
CA VAL A 229 -4.75 5.66 -25.91
C VAL A 229 -5.65 6.15 -24.79
N MET A 230 -6.82 5.57 -24.62
CA MET A 230 -7.64 5.88 -23.46
C MET A 230 -7.00 5.28 -22.20
N ALA A 231 -6.76 6.11 -21.19
CA ALA A 231 -6.39 5.63 -19.87
C ALA A 231 -7.61 4.96 -19.22
N VAL A 232 -7.52 3.66 -18.96
CA VAL A 232 -8.54 2.94 -18.20
C VAL A 232 -8.12 2.93 -16.73
N VAL A 233 -8.85 3.66 -15.90
CA VAL A 233 -8.61 3.66 -14.45
C VAL A 233 -9.05 2.32 -13.87
N LEU A 234 -8.08 1.57 -13.33
CA LEU A 234 -8.32 0.30 -12.67
C LEU A 234 -8.69 0.50 -11.20
N PRO A 235 -9.53 -0.39 -10.61
CA PRO A 235 -9.86 -0.34 -9.19
C PRO A 235 -8.61 -0.48 -8.31
N LYS A 236 -8.49 0.39 -7.29
CA LYS A 236 -7.39 0.39 -6.32
C LYS A 236 -7.35 -0.96 -5.56
N GLY A 237 -6.14 -1.47 -5.29
CA GLY A 237 -5.92 -2.67 -4.47
C GLY A 237 -6.14 -4.02 -5.16
N LYS A 238 -6.24 -4.05 -6.49
CA LYS A 238 -6.36 -5.29 -7.28
C LYS A 238 -5.16 -5.49 -8.19
N SER A 239 -4.76 -6.74 -8.42
CA SER A 239 -3.69 -7.05 -9.38
C SER A 239 -4.13 -6.76 -10.81
N LEU A 240 -3.15 -6.55 -11.71
CA LEU A 240 -3.42 -6.36 -13.14
C LEU A 240 -4.15 -7.57 -13.74
N ASP A 241 -3.82 -8.78 -13.28
CA ASP A 241 -4.46 -10.02 -13.70
C ASP A 241 -5.95 -10.06 -13.33
N GLU A 242 -6.31 -9.66 -12.10
CA GLU A 242 -7.70 -9.60 -11.66
C GLU A 242 -8.49 -8.51 -12.41
N CYS A 243 -7.84 -7.41 -12.76
CA CYS A 243 -8.43 -6.33 -13.55
C CYS A 243 -8.68 -6.72 -15.00
N ALA A 244 -7.75 -7.47 -15.61
CA ALA A 244 -7.91 -8.02 -16.94
C ALA A 244 -9.07 -9.02 -16.99
N GLU A 245 -9.17 -9.89 -15.98
CA GLU A 245 -10.26 -10.87 -15.88
C GLU A 245 -11.63 -10.21 -15.66
N LEU A 246 -11.71 -9.16 -14.84
CA LEU A 246 -12.92 -8.36 -14.62
C LEU A 246 -13.39 -7.66 -15.91
N THR A 247 -12.46 -7.19 -16.72
CA THR A 247 -12.74 -6.54 -18.00
C THR A 247 -13.26 -7.56 -19.02
N GLN A 248 -12.62 -8.74 -19.11
CA GLN A 248 -13.09 -9.83 -19.97
C GLN A 248 -14.47 -10.36 -19.56
N ARG A 249 -14.74 -10.51 -18.27
CA ARG A 249 -16.07 -10.92 -17.77
C ARG A 249 -17.14 -9.88 -18.10
N ARG A 250 -16.82 -8.58 -18.04
CA ARG A 250 -17.73 -7.49 -18.42
C ARG A 250 -18.01 -7.46 -19.92
N THR A 251 -17.01 -7.68 -20.78
CA THR A 251 -17.22 -7.73 -22.24
C THR A 251 -18.04 -8.94 -22.66
N GLN A 252 -17.81 -10.12 -22.05
CA GLN A 252 -18.63 -11.32 -22.28
C GLN A 252 -20.09 -11.13 -21.85
N ASN A 253 -20.34 -10.50 -20.69
CA ASN A 253 -21.70 -10.21 -20.22
C ASN A 253 -22.41 -9.14 -21.07
N LYS A 254 -21.69 -8.19 -21.67
CA LYS A 254 -22.28 -7.23 -22.63
C LYS A 254 -22.65 -7.92 -23.95
N ALA A 255 -21.80 -8.81 -24.47
CA ALA A 255 -22.09 -9.58 -25.68
C ALA A 255 -23.31 -10.50 -25.54
N ALA A 256 -23.52 -11.09 -24.36
CA ALA A 256 -24.69 -11.93 -24.09
C ALA A 256 -26.03 -11.15 -23.99
N LYS A 257 -25.98 -9.84 -23.71
CA LYS A 257 -27.18 -9.00 -23.50
C LYS A 257 -27.71 -8.37 -24.79
N ASP A 258 -26.89 -8.33 -25.84
CA ASP A 258 -27.23 -7.73 -27.13
C ASP A 258 -27.86 -8.72 -28.13
N GLY A 259 -27.95 -10.01 -27.75
CA GLY A 259 -28.41 -11.10 -28.62
C GLY A 259 -29.88 -11.48 -28.55
N THR A 260 -30.76 -10.77 -27.82
CA THR A 260 -32.18 -11.18 -27.77
C THR A 260 -33.13 -10.01 -27.54
N GLN A 261 -33.56 -9.36 -28.63
CA GLN A 261 -34.83 -8.63 -28.65
C GLN A 261 -35.75 -9.21 -29.72
N ALA A 262 -36.74 -9.99 -29.30
CA ALA A 262 -37.97 -10.22 -30.04
C ALA A 262 -39.16 -10.32 -29.06
N ALA A 263 -40.17 -9.47 -29.30
CA ALA A 263 -41.45 -9.31 -28.62
C ALA A 263 -42.24 -10.64 -28.49
N ARG A 264 -43.20 -10.93 -27.58
CA ARG A 264 -44.35 -10.24 -26.93
C ARG A 264 -45.12 -11.38 -26.14
N PRO A 265 -46.32 -11.26 -25.51
CA PRO A 265 -47.13 -10.10 -25.07
C PRO A 265 -47.65 -10.18 -23.60
N LYS A 266 -48.36 -9.12 -23.21
CA LYS A 266 -48.98 -8.84 -21.89
C LYS A 266 -49.99 -9.91 -21.42
N ARG A 267 -49.92 -10.33 -20.13
CA ARG A 267 -51.11 -10.78 -19.37
C ARG A 267 -51.12 -10.28 -17.91
N ARG A 268 -52.16 -9.48 -17.65
CA ARG A 268 -52.97 -9.21 -16.44
C ARG A 268 -52.38 -9.42 -15.03
N ARG A 269 -52.53 -8.35 -14.25
CA ARG A 269 -52.38 -8.22 -12.79
C ARG A 269 -53.25 -9.21 -11.98
N LYS A 270 -52.67 -9.77 -10.90
CA LYS A 270 -53.32 -10.05 -9.60
C LYS A 270 -52.27 -9.90 -8.46
N PRO A 271 -52.69 -9.67 -7.19
CA PRO A 271 -51.95 -8.80 -6.27
C PRO A 271 -51.20 -9.50 -5.11
N ARG A 272 -50.22 -8.75 -4.57
CA ARG A 272 -49.65 -8.71 -3.20
C ARG A 272 -49.13 -10.02 -2.56
N VAL A 273 -47.85 -10.05 -2.19
CA VAL A 273 -47.34 -10.11 -0.80
C VAL A 273 -45.91 -9.51 -0.78
N ALA A 274 -45.60 -8.70 0.24
CA ALA A 274 -44.34 -7.98 0.41
C ALA A 274 -43.13 -8.92 0.60
N GLY A 275 -42.15 -8.84 -0.31
CA GLY A 275 -40.86 -9.52 -0.19
C GLY A 275 -39.85 -8.67 0.58
N LYS A 276 -39.28 -9.27 1.63
CA LYS A 276 -38.31 -8.68 2.58
C LYS A 276 -37.17 -7.91 1.90
N ARG A 277 -36.83 -6.76 2.48
CA ARG A 277 -35.54 -6.08 2.26
C ARG A 277 -34.42 -7.02 2.66
N GLN A 278 -33.55 -7.38 1.72
CA GLN A 278 -32.30 -8.09 2.01
C GLN A 278 -31.45 -7.20 2.91
N THR A 279 -31.06 -7.73 4.07
CA THR A 279 -30.20 -7.02 5.02
C THR A 279 -28.75 -7.44 4.81
N VAL A 280 -27.81 -6.60 5.26
CA VAL A 280 -26.36 -6.90 5.25
C VAL A 280 -26.02 -8.24 5.91
N PHE A 281 -26.86 -8.72 6.84
CA PHE A 281 -26.71 -10.04 7.45
C PHE A 281 -27.06 -11.19 6.50
N ASP A 282 -28.01 -11.01 5.58
CA ASP A 282 -28.31 -11.99 4.53
C ASP A 282 -27.14 -12.11 3.54
N PHE A 283 -26.46 -10.99 3.27
CA PHE A 283 -25.25 -10.97 2.43
C PHE A 283 -24.05 -11.66 3.10
N LEU A 284 -23.84 -11.42 4.40
CA LEU A 284 -22.84 -12.13 5.21
C LEU A 284 -23.12 -13.64 5.28
N ASN A 285 -24.38 -14.04 5.44
CA ASN A 285 -24.78 -15.45 5.45
C ASN A 285 -24.55 -16.13 4.10
N HIS A 286 -24.81 -15.45 2.98
CA HIS A 286 -24.50 -15.98 1.65
C HIS A 286 -23.00 -16.04 1.33
N LYS A 287 -22.17 -15.17 1.94
CA LYS A 287 -20.72 -15.15 1.72
C LYS A 287 -19.95 -16.08 2.65
N LEU A 288 -20.50 -16.42 3.82
CA LEU A 288 -19.86 -17.30 4.81
C LEU A 288 -20.47 -18.72 4.86
N GLY A 289 -21.70 -18.91 4.37
CA GLY A 289 -22.44 -20.18 4.46
C GLY A 289 -22.41 -21.06 3.20
N ASP A 290 -22.04 -20.53 2.04
CA ASP A 290 -22.20 -21.25 0.77
C ASP A 290 -20.92 -22.01 0.34
N LYS A 291 -20.45 -22.89 1.24
CA LYS A 291 -19.65 -24.08 0.91
C LYS A 291 -19.94 -25.16 1.95
N CYS A 292 -21.11 -25.77 1.85
CA CYS A 292 -21.30 -27.16 2.22
C CYS A 292 -22.55 -27.71 1.54
N THR A 293 -22.37 -28.19 0.32
CA THR A 293 -23.23 -29.25 -0.21
C THR A 293 -22.32 -30.42 -0.51
N ASP A 294 -22.40 -31.44 0.34
CA ASP A 294 -21.91 -32.78 0.03
C ASP A 294 -22.49 -33.27 -1.31
N PRO A 295 -21.76 -34.15 -2.00
CA PRO A 295 -22.40 -35.42 -2.28
C PRO A 295 -21.56 -36.60 -1.78
N ALA A 296 -22.32 -37.65 -1.48
CA ALA A 296 -21.90 -38.91 -0.90
C ALA A 296 -20.94 -39.74 -1.76
N GLU A 297 -20.24 -40.63 -1.03
CA GLU A 297 -19.73 -41.96 -1.42
C GLU A 297 -18.87 -42.14 -2.67
N GLY A 298 -17.63 -42.58 -2.42
CA GLY A 298 -16.98 -43.62 -3.22
C GLY A 298 -15.86 -43.15 -4.14
N GLY A 299 -14.62 -43.47 -3.79
CA GLY A 299 -13.50 -43.47 -4.75
C GLY A 299 -12.18 -43.01 -4.15
N ALA A 300 -11.32 -43.96 -3.80
CA ALA A 300 -9.94 -43.71 -3.44
C ALA A 300 -9.19 -43.06 -4.62
N ALA A 301 -8.62 -41.88 -4.39
CA ALA A 301 -7.55 -41.32 -5.20
C ALA A 301 -6.65 -40.46 -4.31
N ALA A 302 -5.39 -40.88 -4.18
CA ALA A 302 -4.35 -40.17 -3.46
C ALA A 302 -4.08 -38.79 -4.10
N PRO A 303 -3.79 -37.72 -3.31
CA PRO A 303 -3.25 -36.52 -3.89
C PRO A 303 -1.73 -36.65 -4.04
N SER A 304 -1.29 -36.47 -5.27
CA SER A 304 0.10 -36.30 -5.67
C SER A 304 0.74 -35.12 -4.94
N ALA A 305 2.02 -35.28 -4.61
CA ALA A 305 2.84 -34.35 -3.85
C ALA A 305 2.83 -32.94 -4.45
N ALA A 306 2.23 -31.99 -3.71
CA ALA A 306 2.36 -30.57 -3.97
C ALA A 306 3.71 -30.06 -3.45
N THR A 307 4.39 -29.27 -4.27
CA THR A 307 5.69 -28.65 -4.06
C THR A 307 5.76 -27.89 -2.72
N GLY A 308 6.92 -27.99 -2.04
CA GLY A 308 7.10 -27.66 -0.62
C GLY A 308 6.73 -26.25 -0.12
N VAL A 309 6.39 -25.32 -1.01
CA VAL A 309 5.91 -23.97 -0.67
C VAL A 309 4.41 -23.97 -0.31
N GLU A 310 3.60 -24.83 -0.92
CA GLU A 310 2.16 -24.93 -0.64
C GLU A 310 1.86 -25.63 0.69
N ALA A 311 2.69 -26.60 1.06
CA ALA A 311 2.60 -27.29 2.36
C ALA A 311 2.83 -26.33 3.55
N TYR A 312 3.73 -25.35 3.41
CA TYR A 312 4.04 -24.38 4.46
C TYR A 312 2.92 -23.34 4.66
N ARG A 313 2.26 -22.92 3.57
CA ARG A 313 1.12 -21.99 3.64
C ARG A 313 -0.15 -22.68 4.17
N ALA A 314 -0.34 -23.97 3.86
CA ALA A 314 -1.43 -24.78 4.41
C ALA A 314 -1.32 -24.96 5.94
N GLY A 315 -0.11 -25.17 6.47
CA GLY A 315 0.12 -25.31 7.92
C GLY A 315 -0.21 -24.04 8.73
N ARG A 316 0.09 -22.85 8.20
CA ARG A 316 -0.21 -21.57 8.86
C ARG A 316 -1.71 -21.28 8.90
N ASN A 317 -2.44 -21.62 7.83
CA ASN A 317 -3.89 -21.49 7.76
C ASN A 317 -4.61 -22.52 8.64
N ALA A 318 -4.08 -23.74 8.75
CA ALA A 318 -4.60 -24.77 9.65
C ALA A 318 -4.43 -24.40 11.14
N LYS A 319 -3.31 -23.79 11.53
CA LYS A 319 -3.12 -23.31 12.91
C LYS A 319 -4.07 -22.14 13.25
N ARG A 320 -4.25 -21.20 12.32
CA ARG A 320 -5.23 -20.10 12.49
C ARG A 320 -6.65 -20.63 12.65
N SER A 321 -7.06 -21.59 11.82
CA SER A 321 -8.41 -22.18 11.92
C SER A 321 -8.60 -22.99 13.20
N LEU A 322 -7.56 -23.66 13.70
CA LEU A 322 -7.60 -24.38 14.98
C LEU A 322 -7.72 -23.43 16.18
N ASN A 323 -7.02 -22.29 16.16
CA ASN A 323 -7.14 -21.25 17.18
C ASN A 323 -8.54 -20.64 17.23
N VAL A 324 -9.13 -20.37 16.06
CA VAL A 324 -10.52 -19.87 15.96
C VAL A 324 -11.51 -20.90 16.54
N LYS A 325 -11.34 -22.19 16.22
CA LYS A 325 -12.18 -23.26 16.78
C LYS A 325 -12.06 -23.38 18.29
N LEU A 326 -10.86 -23.21 18.85
CA LEU A 326 -10.65 -23.23 20.31
C LEU A 326 -11.40 -22.07 20.98
N PHE A 327 -11.29 -20.86 20.42
CA PHE A 327 -12.00 -19.69 20.93
C PHE A 327 -13.53 -19.87 20.88
N GLN A 328 -14.07 -20.34 19.75
CA GLN A 328 -15.50 -20.62 19.60
C GLN A 328 -15.99 -21.75 20.52
N ALA A 329 -15.15 -22.72 20.85
CA ALA A 329 -15.48 -23.76 21.82
C ALA A 329 -15.55 -23.18 23.25
N ALA A 330 -14.56 -22.37 23.65
CA ALA A 330 -14.55 -21.70 24.94
C ALA A 330 -15.72 -20.74 25.12
N GLU A 331 -16.10 -19.99 24.08
CA GLU A 331 -17.28 -19.11 24.11
C GLU A 331 -18.58 -19.88 24.32
N ARG A 332 -18.76 -21.02 23.63
CA ARG A 332 -19.93 -21.90 23.81
C ARG A 332 -20.01 -22.45 25.23
N VAL A 333 -18.87 -22.85 25.81
CA VAL A 333 -18.78 -23.28 27.23
C VAL A 333 -19.18 -22.14 28.16
N ALA A 334 -18.61 -20.94 27.98
CA ALA A 334 -18.94 -19.79 28.82
C ALA A 334 -20.43 -19.40 28.72
N GLN A 335 -21.03 -19.50 27.53
CA GLN A 335 -22.45 -19.23 27.34
C GLN A 335 -23.33 -20.23 28.11
N THR A 336 -23.06 -21.53 27.99
CA THR A 336 -23.85 -22.56 28.68
C THR A 336 -23.65 -22.52 30.20
N GLU A 337 -22.46 -22.14 30.69
CA GLU A 337 -22.23 -21.90 32.12
C GLU A 337 -23.09 -20.75 32.66
N ARG A 338 -23.18 -19.63 31.93
CA ARG A 338 -24.07 -18.51 32.29
C ARG A 338 -25.54 -18.92 32.28
N GLU A 339 -25.96 -19.76 31.33
CA GLU A 339 -27.32 -20.30 31.28
C GLU A 339 -27.62 -21.20 32.48
N ILE A 340 -26.67 -22.07 32.87
CA ILE A 340 -26.79 -22.89 34.08
C ILE A 340 -26.91 -22.02 35.33
N GLN A 341 -26.10 -20.96 35.45
CA GLN A 341 -26.20 -20.01 36.56
C GLN A 341 -27.60 -19.38 36.62
N LYS A 342 -28.09 -18.83 35.51
CA LYS A 342 -29.45 -18.23 35.43
C LYS A 342 -30.56 -19.22 35.77
N LEU A 343 -30.47 -20.45 35.27
CA LEU A 343 -31.43 -21.52 35.57
C LEU A 343 -31.38 -21.91 37.05
N SER A 344 -30.18 -22.00 37.64
CA SER A 344 -30.01 -22.31 39.05
C SER A 344 -30.56 -21.23 39.97
N GLU A 345 -30.36 -19.95 39.63
CA GLU A 345 -30.92 -18.81 40.35
C GLU A 345 -32.45 -18.79 40.26
N SER A 346 -32.99 -19.03 39.05
CA SER A 346 -34.45 -19.11 38.83
C SER A 346 -35.08 -20.24 39.66
N LEU A 347 -34.42 -21.38 39.76
CA LEU A 347 -34.85 -22.52 40.56
C LEU A 347 -34.83 -22.17 42.06
N SER A 348 -33.77 -21.51 42.53
CA SER A 348 -33.68 -21.05 43.93
C SER A 348 -34.80 -20.08 44.32
N ARG A 349 -35.22 -19.19 43.39
CA ARG A 349 -36.30 -18.22 43.62
C ARG A 349 -37.71 -18.85 43.58
N GLN A 350 -37.86 -19.98 42.90
CA GLN A 350 -39.17 -20.61 42.64
C GLN A 350 -39.44 -21.84 43.53
N THR A 351 -38.50 -22.18 44.42
CA THR A 351 -38.63 -23.27 45.38
C THR A 351 -39.81 -22.98 46.33
N GLY A 352 -40.92 -23.71 46.16
CA GLY A 352 -42.10 -23.63 47.04
C GLY A 352 -43.38 -23.03 46.44
N ARG A 353 -43.38 -22.52 45.19
CA ARG A 353 -44.59 -21.91 44.57
C ARG A 353 -45.31 -22.80 43.54
N ASP A 354 -44.58 -23.39 42.59
CA ASP A 354 -45.17 -24.15 41.48
C ASP A 354 -44.39 -25.43 41.15
N ALA A 355 -44.89 -26.59 41.59
CA ALA A 355 -44.20 -27.88 41.41
C ALA A 355 -43.96 -28.26 39.94
N SER A 356 -44.87 -27.92 39.03
CA SER A 356 -44.73 -28.20 37.59
C SER A 356 -43.61 -27.35 36.96
N ARG A 357 -43.51 -26.06 37.33
CA ARG A 357 -42.48 -25.15 36.80
C ARG A 357 -41.10 -25.50 37.35
N VAL A 358 -41.01 -25.91 38.62
CA VAL A 358 -39.77 -26.42 39.21
C VAL A 358 -39.27 -27.65 38.45
N LYS A 359 -40.14 -28.63 38.19
CA LYS A 359 -39.78 -29.81 37.38
C LYS A 359 -39.26 -29.46 35.98
N GLN A 360 -39.90 -28.52 35.29
CA GLN A 360 -39.45 -28.07 33.97
C GLN A 360 -38.09 -27.34 34.02
N LEU A 361 -37.85 -26.53 35.06
CA LEU A 361 -36.56 -25.86 35.26
C LEU A 361 -35.45 -26.84 35.62
N GLU A 362 -35.74 -27.85 36.45
CA GLU A 362 -34.82 -28.94 36.78
C GLU A 362 -34.44 -29.75 35.54
N GLU A 363 -35.42 -30.10 34.71
CA GLU A 363 -35.18 -30.81 33.45
C GLU A 363 -34.28 -29.99 32.52
N LYS A 364 -34.58 -28.70 32.32
CA LYS A 364 -33.74 -27.79 31.52
C LYS A 364 -32.33 -27.63 32.08
N LEU A 365 -32.20 -27.54 33.40
CA LEU A 365 -30.91 -27.42 34.07
C LEU A 365 -30.08 -28.69 33.90
N SER A 366 -30.71 -29.87 34.01
CA SER A 366 -30.05 -31.16 33.76
C SER A 366 -29.61 -31.30 32.29
N GLY A 367 -30.42 -30.82 31.35
CA GLY A 367 -30.09 -30.77 29.92
C GLY A 367 -28.90 -29.83 29.64
N ALA A 368 -28.92 -28.63 30.21
CA ALA A 368 -27.84 -27.65 30.09
C ALA A 368 -26.53 -28.17 30.70
N ARG A 369 -26.57 -28.84 31.86
CA ARG A 369 -25.40 -29.50 32.47
C ARG A 369 -24.81 -30.59 31.58
N ARG A 370 -25.64 -31.39 30.93
CA ARG A 370 -25.19 -32.44 29.99
C ARG A 370 -24.53 -31.83 28.75
N LEU A 371 -25.12 -30.75 28.22
CA LEU A 371 -24.56 -30.00 27.11
C LEU A 371 -23.20 -29.39 27.47
N LEU A 372 -23.08 -28.81 28.67
CA LEU A 372 -21.81 -28.28 29.17
C LEU A 372 -20.73 -29.36 29.24
N ALA A 373 -21.06 -30.56 29.73
CA ALA A 373 -20.11 -31.68 29.78
C ALA A 373 -19.64 -32.09 28.37
N GLN A 374 -20.55 -32.15 27.40
CA GLN A 374 -20.22 -32.44 25.99
C GLN A 374 -19.33 -31.34 25.37
N GLN A 375 -19.65 -30.07 25.61
CA GLN A 375 -18.87 -28.94 25.09
C GLN A 375 -17.47 -28.86 25.71
N LYS A 376 -17.35 -29.11 27.02
CA LYS A 376 -16.04 -29.21 27.70
C LYS A 376 -15.19 -30.37 27.16
N ALA A 377 -15.80 -31.52 26.87
CA ALA A 377 -15.10 -32.62 26.23
C ALA A 377 -14.59 -32.25 24.82
N GLN A 378 -15.40 -31.54 24.03
CA GLN A 378 -14.99 -31.03 22.71
C GLN A 378 -13.84 -30.03 22.83
N GLU A 379 -13.90 -29.11 23.79
CA GLU A 379 -12.84 -28.13 24.04
C GLU A 379 -11.51 -28.82 24.40
N LEU A 380 -11.54 -29.81 25.31
CA LEU A 380 -10.35 -30.58 25.68
C LEU A 380 -9.73 -31.33 24.48
N SER A 381 -10.58 -31.86 23.58
CA SER A 381 -10.09 -32.49 22.35
C SER A 381 -9.33 -31.48 21.47
N ILE A 382 -9.91 -30.30 21.24
CA ILE A 382 -9.29 -29.23 20.44
C ILE A 382 -8.01 -28.72 21.11
N GLN A 383 -7.99 -28.58 22.44
CA GLN A 383 -6.79 -28.21 23.19
C GLN A 383 -5.68 -29.26 23.04
N SER A 384 -6.03 -30.56 23.05
CA SER A 384 -5.06 -31.63 22.83
C SER A 384 -4.46 -31.59 21.42
N GLU A 385 -5.28 -31.27 20.41
CA GLU A 385 -4.82 -31.07 19.03
C GLU A 385 -3.91 -29.85 18.91
N HIS A 386 -4.25 -28.74 19.58
CA HIS A 386 -3.40 -27.55 19.64
C HIS A 386 -2.03 -27.87 20.26
N ARG A 387 -2.01 -28.59 21.39
CA ARG A 387 -0.75 -29.02 22.04
C ARG A 387 0.08 -29.90 21.13
N LYS A 388 -0.54 -30.85 20.43
CA LYS A 388 0.14 -31.71 19.42
C LYS A 388 0.75 -30.87 18.29
N ALA A 389 0.01 -29.88 17.77
CA ALA A 389 0.49 -28.99 16.72
C ALA A 389 1.66 -28.11 17.20
N ASP A 390 1.62 -27.62 18.44
CA ASP A 390 2.71 -26.84 19.02
C ASP A 390 3.96 -27.68 19.29
N THR A 391 3.79 -28.93 19.78
CA THR A 391 4.92 -29.85 19.95
C THR A 391 5.55 -30.21 18.61
N HIS A 392 4.74 -30.43 17.57
CA HIS A 392 5.25 -30.68 16.21
C HIS A 392 6.07 -29.48 15.71
N LYS A 393 5.57 -28.25 15.88
CA LYS A 393 6.30 -27.03 15.48
C LYS A 393 7.66 -26.93 16.16
N LYS A 394 7.71 -27.10 17.50
CA LYS A 394 8.96 -27.05 18.29
C LYS A 394 9.97 -28.12 17.87
N MET A 395 9.51 -29.28 17.42
CA MET A 395 10.37 -30.36 16.93
C MET A 395 10.85 -30.17 15.49
N THR A 396 10.25 -29.24 14.73
CA THR A 396 10.58 -28.96 13.32
C THR A 396 11.35 -27.65 13.10
N GLU A 397 11.51 -26.82 14.14
CA GLU A 397 12.34 -25.62 14.11
C GLU A 397 13.75 -26.01 14.61
N PHE A 398 14.68 -26.25 13.67
CA PHE A 398 16.12 -26.48 13.91
C PHE A 398 16.94 -25.25 13.57
#